data_AF-A0A820QHJ5-F1
#
_entry.id   AF-A0A820QHJ5-F1
#
_cell.length_a   1.000
_cell.length_b   1.000
_cell.length_c   1.000
_cell.angle_alpha   90.00
_cell.angle_beta   90.00
_cell.angle_gamma   90.00
#
_symmetry.space_group_name_H-M   'P 1'
#
loop_
_entity.id
_entity.type
_entity.pdbx_description
1 polymer ?
#
loop_
_entity_poly.entity_id
_entity_poly.type
_entity_poly.pdbx_seq_one_letter_code
_entity_poly.pdbx_strand_id
1 'polypeptide(L)' 'VYQLVELEMAFSYCRCPTNRERCELARRLDLTERLIRIWFFNRRQKWLKDNITGYFNANPINPNRYYPQDAA' A
#
# COMPACT_ATOMS: atom_id res chain seq x y z
N VAL A 1 11.66 -2.90 15.05
CA VAL A 1 12.22 -2.85 13.66
C VAL A 1 11.84 -4.08 12.84
N TYR A 2 11.85 -5.29 13.42
CA TYR A 2 11.49 -6.56 12.73
C TYR A 2 10.13 -6.55 12.00
N GLN A 3 9.03 -6.18 12.69
CA GLN A 3 7.68 -6.17 12.09
C GLN A 3 7.58 -5.27 10.84
N LEU A 4 8.23 -4.10 10.87
CA LEU A 4 8.24 -3.17 9.73
C LEU A 4 9.04 -3.72 8.55
N VAL A 5 10.17 -4.37 8.80
CA VAL A 5 11.01 -4.98 7.75
C VAL A 5 10.24 -6.09 7.03
N GLU A 6 9.59 -6.98 7.78
CA GLU A 6 8.79 -8.06 7.20
C GLU A 6 7.59 -7.52 6.41
N LEU A 7 6.94 -6.44 6.88
CA LEU A 7 5.85 -5.79 6.16
C LEU A 7 6.31 -5.13 4.86
N GLU A 8 7.46 -4.45 4.86
CA GLU A 8 8.06 -3.86 3.64
C GLU A 8 8.49 -4.95 2.64
N MET A 9 9.06 -6.06 3.12
CA MET A 9 9.36 -7.23 2.28
C MET A 9 8.09 -7.85 1.68
N ALA A 10 7.04 -8.03 2.48
CA ALA A 10 5.77 -8.54 1.97
C ALA A 10 5.17 -7.59 0.93
N PHE A 11 5.29 -6.27 1.13
CA PHE A 11 4.80 -5.25 0.20
C PHE A 11 5.58 -5.22 -1.12
N SER A 12 6.89 -5.46 -1.10
CA SER A 12 7.70 -5.52 -2.32
C SER A 12 7.35 -6.75 -3.17
N TYR A 13 6.95 -7.86 -2.53
CA TYR A 13 6.45 -9.07 -3.21
C TYR A 13 5.01 -8.90 -3.72
N CYS A 14 4.11 -8.39 -2.88
CA CYS A 14 2.69 -8.20 -3.23
C CYS A 14 2.12 -6.93 -2.57
N ARG A 15 1.69 -5.96 -3.40
CA ARG A 15 1.13 -4.67 -2.94
C ARG A 15 -0.32 -4.78 -2.40
N CYS A 16 -1.01 -5.88 -2.71
CA CYS A 16 -2.42 -6.12 -2.40
C CYS A 16 -2.64 -7.57 -1.91
N PRO A 17 -2.27 -7.88 -0.66
CA PRO A 17 -2.42 -9.24 -0.12
C PRO A 17 -3.89 -9.63 0.07
N THR A 18 -4.20 -10.88 -0.29
CA THR A 18 -5.47 -11.56 -0.06
C THR A 18 -5.77 -11.73 1.43
N ASN A 19 -7.01 -12.11 1.78
CA ASN A 19 -7.40 -12.36 3.19
C ASN A 19 -6.49 -13.41 3.84
N ARG A 20 -6.17 -14.49 3.10
CA ARG A 20 -5.32 -15.58 3.60
C ARG A 20 -3.91 -15.11 3.91
N GLU A 21 -3.28 -14.36 3.00
CA GLU A 21 -1.93 -13.82 3.19
C GLU A 21 -1.87 -12.83 4.36
N ARG A 22 -2.91 -12.00 4.53
CA ARG A 22 -3.00 -11.09 5.69
C ARG A 22 -3.15 -11.84 7.01
N CYS A 23 -3.92 -12.92 7.05
CA CYS A 23 -4.05 -13.76 8.24
C CYS A 23 -2.71 -14.43 8.59
N GLU A 24 -1.96 -14.91 7.61
CA GLU A 24 -0.64 -15.52 7.82
C GLU A 24 0.38 -14.49 8.34
N LEU A 25 0.43 -13.31 7.72
CA LEU A 25 1.27 -12.19 8.18
C LEU A 25 0.90 -11.74 9.59
N ALA A 26 -0.39 -11.64 9.89
CA ALA A 26 -0.89 -11.29 11.22
C ALA A 26 -0.38 -12.27 12.29
N ARG A 27 -0.49 -13.58 12.05
CA ARG A 27 0.03 -14.60 12.98
C ARG A 27 1.54 -14.55 13.13
N ARG A 28 2.28 -14.39 12.02
CA ARG A 28 3.75 -14.35 12.04
C ARG A 28 4.32 -13.14 12.75
N LEU A 29 3.64 -11.99 12.66
CA LEU A 29 4.12 -10.72 13.18
C LEU A 29 3.53 -10.34 14.55
N ASP A 30 2.66 -11.20 15.10
CA ASP A 30 1.87 -10.93 16.31
C ASP A 30 1.09 -9.60 16.19
N LEU A 31 0.39 -9.45 15.05
CA LEU A 31 -0.44 -8.30 14.74
C LEU A 31 -1.87 -8.77 14.44
N THR A 32 -2.84 -7.85 14.55
CA THR A 32 -4.21 -8.15 14.10
C THR A 32 -4.32 -7.95 12.58
N GLU A 33 -5.22 -8.69 11.92
CA GLU A 33 -5.50 -8.52 10.48
C GLU A 33 -5.88 -7.06 10.16
N ARG A 34 -6.56 -6.38 11.09
CA ARG A 34 -6.89 -4.95 10.97
C ARG A 34 -5.65 -4.07 10.85
N LEU A 35 -4.61 -4.33 11.64
CA LEU A 35 -3.36 -3.57 11.59
C LEU A 35 -2.62 -3.83 10.28
N ILE A 36 -2.59 -5.09 9.81
CA ILE A 36 -2.04 -5.42 8.49
C ILE A 36 -2.81 -4.65 7.40
N ARG A 37 -4.14 -4.64 7.44
CA ARG A 37 -4.97 -3.90 6.48
C ARG A 37 -4.68 -2.39 6.46
N ILE A 38 -4.59 -1.77 7.64
CA ILE A 38 -4.29 -0.34 7.76
C ILE A 38 -2.88 -0.04 7.25
N TRP A 39 -1.91 -0.87 7.61
CA TRP A 39 -0.53 -0.70 7.17
C TRP A 39 -0.42 -0.78 5.65
N PHE A 40 -1.00 -1.80 5.01
CA PHE A 40 -0.98 -1.95 3.56
C PHE A 40 -1.74 -0.81 2.85
N PHE A 41 -2.82 -0.30 3.44
CA PHE A 41 -3.50 0.89 2.92
C PHE A 41 -2.58 2.12 2.94
N ASN A 42 -1.99 2.43 4.09
CA ASN A 42 -1.08 3.56 4.25
C ASN A 42 0.16 3.42 3.34
N ARG A 43 0.68 2.20 3.22
CA ARG A 43 1.84 1.92 2.38
C ARG A 43 1.56 2.14 0.90
N ARG A 44 0.37 1.74 0.41
CA ARG A 44 -0.07 2.05 -0.96
C ARG A 44 -0.27 3.55 -1.18
N GLN A 45 -0.83 4.27 -0.21
CA GLN A 45 -0.95 5.73 -0.32
C GLN A 45 0.43 6.40 -0.43
N LYS A 46 1.40 5.94 0.36
CA LYS A 46 2.79 6.42 0.25
C LYS A 46 3.41 6.05 -1.10
N TRP A 47 3.27 4.80 -1.55
CA TRP A 47 3.77 4.36 -2.87
C TRP A 47 3.14 5.17 -4.01
N LEU A 48 1.84 5.43 -3.95
CA LEU A 48 1.13 6.25 -4.93
C LEU A 48 1.67 7.67 -4.98
N LYS A 49 1.93 8.27 -3.81
CA LYS A 49 2.60 9.56 -3.73
C LYS A 49 3.99 9.44 -4.35
N ASP A 50 4.87 8.58 -3.85
CA ASP A 50 6.24 8.48 -4.34
C ASP A 50 6.35 8.17 -5.86
N ASN A 51 5.38 7.44 -6.45
CA ASN A 51 5.43 7.00 -7.86
C ASN A 51 4.62 7.88 -8.81
N ILE A 52 3.56 8.56 -8.33
CA ILE A 52 2.73 9.43 -9.17
C ILE A 52 2.92 10.91 -8.83
N THR A 53 3.51 11.27 -7.69
CA THR A 53 3.68 12.66 -7.27
C THR A 53 4.81 13.40 -8.00
N GLY A 54 5.54 12.73 -8.90
CA GLY A 54 6.23 13.42 -10.00
C GLY A 54 5.26 14.10 -10.99
N TYR A 55 4.05 13.53 -11.15
CA TYR A 55 2.96 14.09 -11.97
C TYR A 55 1.98 14.97 -11.19
N PHE A 56 1.70 14.69 -9.91
CA PHE A 56 0.75 15.47 -9.11
C PHE A 56 1.32 16.77 -8.50
N ASN A 57 2.62 16.83 -8.18
CA ASN A 57 3.23 18.09 -7.70
C ASN A 57 3.33 19.16 -8.79
N ALA A 58 3.17 18.79 -10.07
CA ALA A 58 3.17 19.72 -11.19
C ALA A 58 1.79 20.41 -11.41
N ASN A 59 0.72 20.01 -10.70
CA ASN A 59 -0.57 20.66 -10.89
C ASN A 59 -1.47 20.57 -9.63
N PRO A 60 -1.56 21.65 -8.82
CA PRO A 60 -2.27 21.64 -7.53
C PRO A 60 -3.81 21.66 -7.64
N ILE A 61 -4.38 21.56 -8.85
CA ILE A 61 -5.83 21.68 -9.07
C ILE A 61 -6.37 20.48 -9.85
N ASN A 62 -6.41 19.28 -9.26
CA ASN A 62 -7.44 18.30 -9.62
C ASN A 62 -7.62 17.17 -8.59
N PRO A 63 -8.69 17.19 -7.77
CA PRO A 63 -8.98 16.09 -6.84
C PRO A 63 -9.54 14.82 -7.51
N ASN A 64 -9.74 14.80 -8.84
CA ASN A 64 -10.50 13.76 -9.52
C ASN A 64 -9.70 12.89 -10.52
N ARG A 65 -8.37 12.84 -10.41
CA ARG A 65 -7.50 12.02 -11.29
C ARG A 65 -7.15 10.63 -10.73
N TYR A 66 -7.91 10.13 -9.76
CA TYR A 66 -7.72 8.78 -9.22
C TYR A 66 -8.14 7.65 -10.20
N TYR A 67 -8.69 7.99 -11.37
CA TYR A 67 -8.96 7.03 -12.43
C TYR A 67 -7.85 7.05 -13.48
N PRO A 68 -7.20 5.91 -13.77
CA PRO A 68 -6.38 5.78 -14.96
C PRO A 68 -7.28 5.98 -16.19
N GLN A 69 -6.98 6.97 -17.01
CA GLN A 69 -7.69 7.22 -18.28
C GLN A 69 -7.36 6.16 -19.35
N ASP A 70 -6.44 5.23 -19.06
CA ASP A 70 -5.87 4.26 -20.00
C ASP A 70 -6.40 2.83 -19.79
N ALA A 71 -7.63 2.68 -19.28
CA ALA A 71 -8.40 1.46 -19.51
C ALA A 71 -8.94 1.50 -20.95
N ALA A 72 -8.03 1.31 -21.91
CA ALA A 72 -8.34 1.02 -23.31
C ALA A 72 -8.71 -0.46 -23.49
#